data_AF-A0A099Z4W8-F1
#
_entry.id   AF-A0A099Z4W8-F1
#
_cell.length_a   1.000
_cell.length_b   1.000
_cell.length_c   1.000
_cell.angle_alpha   90.00
_cell.angle_beta   90.00
_cell.angle_gamma   90.00
#
_symmetry.space_group_name_H-M   'P 1'
#
loop_
_entity.id
_entity.type
_entity.pdbx_description
1 polymer ?
#
loop_
_entity_poly.entity_id
_entity_poly.type
_entity_poly.pdbx_seq_one_letter_code
_entity_poly.pdbx_strand_id
1 'polypeptide(L)'
;SFGIMDAYLKDFGTRLENALRSCGALSDSTWKLYLDRRSSLLTFLHTNLSLHFLRRHHKRVELLKQSSFYIEILPKHLALGDQSHPMHPINLFQQVDPWRFQRMKKVGATQTKIQLLLLEDLLEQLERGREELLCYLKTYDVVTFLSQWDQIKQRVSDLSKMIDSFLGALVPGKLHLKHRLVPDARAPKIPRIRLVLSTKMPVVFDRKESVAHEDRATLKWFSTSQQAQQEQYELSFRLLEHGMQERGHCGNLTITSNMCEIQNLLRGRAYEFTVRRAETYALVYEQWHDSITLKTETSPDQDMGSS
;
A
#
# COMPACT_ATOMS: atom_id res chain seq x y z
N SER A 1 -18.62 17.03 6.16
CA SER A 1 -18.74 18.17 7.09
C SER A 1 -17.44 18.30 7.87
N PHE A 2 -16.47 19.08 7.37
CA PHE A 2 -15.07 19.03 7.89
C PHE A 2 -14.39 20.40 8.03
N GLY A 3 -14.82 21.42 7.28
CA GLY A 3 -14.41 22.82 7.54
C GLY A 3 -15.06 23.43 8.79
N ILE A 4 -16.16 22.83 9.26
CA ILE A 4 -16.90 23.30 10.44
C ILE A 4 -16.12 22.99 11.73
N MET A 5 -15.37 21.89 11.81
CA MET A 5 -14.61 21.53 13.02
C MET A 5 -13.39 22.42 13.29
N ASP A 6 -12.64 22.79 12.24
CA ASP A 6 -11.49 23.71 12.37
C ASP A 6 -11.93 25.15 12.68
N ALA A 7 -13.06 25.59 12.11
CA ALA A 7 -13.68 26.85 12.46
C ALA A 7 -14.25 26.84 13.89
N TYR A 8 -14.86 25.72 14.32
CA TYR A 8 -15.34 25.54 15.69
C TYR A 8 -14.21 25.57 16.72
N LEU A 9 -13.07 24.93 16.47
CA LEU A 9 -11.96 24.91 17.44
C LEU A 9 -11.34 26.29 17.66
N LYS A 10 -11.34 27.15 16.64
CA LYS A 10 -10.95 28.57 16.75
C LYS A 10 -12.00 29.41 17.49
N ASP A 11 -13.28 29.27 17.15
CA ASP A 11 -14.36 30.10 17.72
C ASP A 11 -14.75 29.68 19.15
N PHE A 12 -14.59 28.40 19.50
CA PHE A 12 -14.83 27.90 20.87
C PHE A 12 -13.71 28.33 21.83
N GLY A 13 -12.46 28.41 21.33
CA GLY A 13 -11.31 28.91 22.09
C GLY A 13 -11.49 30.36 22.53
N THR A 14 -11.87 31.24 21.59
CA THR A 14 -12.07 32.68 21.84
C THR A 14 -13.30 32.99 22.69
N ARG A 15 -14.40 32.24 22.54
CA ARG A 15 -15.61 32.45 23.34
C ARG A 15 -15.44 31.98 24.79
N LEU A 16 -14.74 30.87 25.02
CA LEU A 16 -14.42 30.37 26.37
C LEU A 16 -13.33 31.22 27.05
N GLU A 17 -12.35 31.72 26.28
CA GLU A 17 -11.33 32.69 26.72
C GLU A 17 -11.93 33.95 27.33
N ASN A 18 -12.95 34.52 26.67
CA ASN A 18 -13.59 35.74 27.13
C ASN A 18 -14.50 35.51 28.35
N ALA A 19 -15.15 34.34 28.44
CA ALA A 19 -16.03 34.00 29.56
C ALA A 19 -15.26 33.71 30.86
N LEU A 20 -14.12 33.02 30.80
CA LEU A 20 -13.35 32.64 31.99
C LEU A 20 -12.46 33.78 32.52
N ARG A 21 -11.96 34.67 31.66
CA ARG A 21 -11.26 35.90 32.08
C ARG A 21 -12.18 36.86 32.85
N SER A 22 -13.46 36.90 32.51
CA SER A 22 -14.49 37.72 33.18
C SER A 22 -14.79 37.26 34.61
N CYS A 23 -14.59 35.97 34.93
CA CYS A 23 -14.93 35.40 36.24
C CYS A 23 -13.79 35.39 37.29
N GLY A 24 -12.59 35.91 36.99
CA GLY A 24 -11.51 36.07 37.98
C GLY A 24 -10.99 34.79 38.65
N ALA A 25 -11.32 33.61 38.13
CA ALA A 25 -11.12 32.33 38.83
C ALA A 25 -9.74 31.66 38.63
N LEU A 26 -8.90 32.16 37.71
CA LEU A 26 -7.59 31.56 37.36
C LEU A 26 -6.51 32.63 37.29
N SER A 27 -5.32 32.33 37.82
CA SER A 27 -4.18 33.24 37.71
C SER A 27 -3.72 33.37 36.26
N ASP A 28 -3.22 34.56 35.87
CA ASP A 28 -2.76 34.84 34.51
C ASP A 28 -1.62 33.88 34.07
N SER A 29 -0.80 33.43 35.02
CA SER A 29 0.25 32.43 34.78
C SER A 29 -0.30 31.03 34.50
N THR A 30 -1.36 30.60 35.21
CA THR A 30 -2.07 29.34 34.95
C THR A 30 -2.72 29.35 33.57
N TRP A 31 -3.34 30.48 33.20
CA TRP A 31 -3.97 30.65 31.90
C TRP A 31 -2.94 30.60 30.75
N LYS A 32 -1.82 31.30 30.90
CA LYS A 32 -0.73 31.27 29.91
C LYS A 32 -0.16 29.86 29.73
N LEU A 33 0.10 29.15 30.83
CA LEU A 33 0.61 27.78 30.78
C LEU A 33 -0.37 26.83 30.07
N TYR A 34 -1.67 26.98 30.29
CA TYR A 34 -2.70 26.24 29.58
C TYR A 34 -2.67 26.49 28.09
N LEU A 35 -2.63 27.77 27.67
CA LEU A 35 -2.57 28.13 26.24
C LEU A 35 -1.32 27.58 25.56
N ASP A 36 -0.15 27.68 26.20
CA ASP A 36 1.11 27.17 25.65
C ASP A 36 1.06 25.64 25.43
N ARG A 37 0.56 24.90 26.42
CA ARG A 37 0.41 23.44 26.37
C ARG A 37 -0.65 23.01 25.34
N ARG A 38 -1.79 23.69 25.32
CA ARG A 38 -2.87 23.47 24.33
C ARG A 38 -2.38 23.73 22.91
N SER A 39 -1.64 24.82 22.72
CA SER A 39 -1.03 25.20 21.44
C SER A 39 -0.05 24.12 20.97
N SER A 40 0.84 23.65 21.84
CA SER A 40 1.78 22.56 21.53
C SER A 40 1.06 21.28 21.08
N LEU A 41 -0.02 20.90 21.76
CA LEU A 41 -0.82 19.74 21.39
C LEU A 41 -1.53 19.92 20.03
N LEU A 42 -2.11 21.10 19.79
CA LEU A 42 -2.71 21.44 18.50
C LEU A 42 -1.67 21.42 17.38
N THR A 43 -0.47 21.96 17.59
CA THR A 43 0.63 21.91 16.62
C THR A 43 0.96 20.48 16.26
N PHE A 44 1.12 19.57 17.23
CA PHE A 44 1.36 18.15 16.96
C PHE A 44 0.23 17.52 16.12
N LEU A 45 -1.03 17.80 16.46
CA LEU A 45 -2.21 17.30 15.73
C LEU A 45 -2.34 17.87 14.32
N HIS A 46 -1.86 19.09 14.05
CA HIS A 46 -1.94 19.71 12.72
C HIS A 46 -0.74 19.40 11.83
N THR A 47 0.42 19.10 12.42
CA THR A 47 1.67 18.89 11.67
C THR A 47 2.02 17.41 11.56
N ASN A 48 2.33 16.75 12.68
CA ASN A 48 2.77 15.36 12.73
C ASN A 48 1.62 14.37 12.50
N LEU A 49 0.53 14.51 13.25
CA LEU A 49 -0.60 13.58 13.22
C LEU A 49 -1.81 14.17 12.49
N SER A 50 -1.55 14.86 11.37
CA SER A 50 -2.59 15.54 10.60
C SER A 50 -3.53 14.56 9.90
N LEU A 51 -4.76 15.00 9.61
CA LEU A 51 -5.70 14.19 8.83
C LEU A 51 -5.15 13.89 7.42
N HIS A 52 -4.38 14.82 6.86
CA HIS A 52 -3.72 14.63 5.58
C HIS A 52 -2.65 13.54 5.65
N PHE A 53 -1.85 13.52 6.72
CA PHE A 53 -0.90 12.44 7.00
C PHE A 53 -1.61 11.09 7.02
N LEU A 54 -2.66 10.94 7.84
CA LEU A 54 -3.41 9.69 7.98
C LEU A 54 -4.01 9.24 6.64
N ARG A 55 -4.73 10.11 5.93
CA ARG A 55 -5.33 9.80 4.62
C ARG A 55 -4.30 9.39 3.57
N ARG A 56 -3.18 10.12 3.49
CA ARG A 56 -2.09 9.79 2.57
C ARG A 56 -1.55 8.39 2.86
N HIS A 57 -1.37 8.07 4.14
CA HIS A 57 -0.79 6.81 4.55
C HIS A 57 -1.76 5.64 4.46
N HIS A 58 -3.06 5.86 4.66
CA HIS A 58 -4.10 4.87 4.35
C HIS A 58 -4.06 4.45 2.87
N LYS A 59 -4.04 5.43 1.96
CA LYS A 59 -3.87 5.16 0.52
C LYS A 59 -2.59 4.41 0.21
N ARG A 60 -1.49 4.75 0.90
CA ARG A 60 -0.20 4.08 0.71
C ARG A 60 -0.23 2.63 1.20
N VAL A 61 -0.84 2.34 2.34
CA VAL A 61 -0.98 0.98 2.88
C VAL A 61 -1.87 0.13 1.97
N GLU A 62 -2.98 0.68 1.49
CA GLU A 62 -3.84 0.00 0.51
C GLU A 62 -3.09 -0.32 -0.79
N LEU A 63 -2.31 0.62 -1.32
CA LEU A 63 -1.45 0.35 -2.47
C LEU A 63 -0.42 -0.75 -2.20
N LEU A 64 0.18 -0.78 -1.00
CA LEU A 64 1.14 -1.84 -0.62
C LEU A 64 0.47 -3.21 -0.52
N LYS A 65 -0.77 -3.30 -0.02
CA LYS A 65 -1.53 -4.56 0.02
C LYS A 65 -1.83 -5.11 -1.37
N GLN A 66 -2.03 -4.22 -2.34
CA GLN A 66 -2.27 -4.55 -3.73
C GLN A 66 -0.98 -4.79 -4.54
N SER A 67 0.19 -4.52 -3.95
CA SER A 67 1.47 -4.63 -4.63
C SER A 67 1.98 -6.08 -4.66
N SER A 68 2.86 -6.36 -5.61
CA SER A 68 3.58 -7.64 -5.72
C SER A 68 4.98 -7.49 -5.08
N PHE A 69 5.42 -8.46 -4.29
CA PHE A 69 6.71 -8.43 -3.59
C PHE A 69 7.64 -9.50 -4.11
N TYR A 70 8.93 -9.16 -4.29
CA TYR A 70 9.94 -10.03 -4.88
C TYR A 70 11.18 -10.14 -3.98
N ILE A 71 11.90 -11.25 -4.10
CA ILE A 71 13.25 -11.39 -3.55
C ILE A 71 14.26 -10.94 -4.60
N GLU A 72 15.08 -9.95 -4.23
CA GLU A 72 16.28 -9.58 -4.98
C GLU A 72 17.53 -10.13 -4.30
N ILE A 73 18.40 -10.75 -5.11
CA ILE A 73 19.71 -11.24 -4.67
C ILE A 73 20.77 -10.23 -5.07
N LEU A 74 21.41 -9.61 -4.07
CA LEU A 74 22.43 -8.58 -4.28
C LEU A 74 23.79 -9.07 -3.73
N PRO A 75 24.91 -8.80 -4.42
CA PRO A 75 26.24 -9.06 -3.86
C PRO A 75 26.53 -8.08 -2.70
N LYS A 76 27.12 -8.56 -1.59
CA LYS A 76 27.43 -7.75 -0.40
C LYS A 76 28.56 -6.72 -0.62
N HIS A 77 29.31 -6.80 -1.71
CA HIS A 77 30.53 -6.01 -1.95
C HIS A 77 30.40 -4.86 -2.95
N LEU A 78 29.18 -4.41 -3.30
CA LEU A 78 29.00 -3.11 -3.97
C LEU A 78 29.17 -1.95 -2.97
N ALA A 79 30.32 -1.91 -2.29
CA ALA A 79 30.82 -0.73 -1.60
C ALA A 79 31.94 -0.16 -2.48
N LEU A 80 31.73 1.06 -2.98
CA LEU A 80 32.70 1.97 -3.60
C LEU A 80 33.96 1.34 -4.22
N GLY A 81 34.00 1.22 -5.55
CA GLY A 81 35.24 1.46 -6.30
C GLY A 81 36.04 0.26 -6.82
N ASP A 82 35.64 -1.00 -6.59
CA ASP A 82 36.37 -2.15 -7.16
C ASP A 82 35.70 -2.62 -8.48
N GLN A 83 36.30 -2.27 -9.62
CA GLN A 83 35.86 -2.62 -10.97
C GLN A 83 36.27 -4.06 -11.38
N SER A 84 36.16 -5.04 -10.48
CA SER A 84 36.46 -6.44 -10.81
C SER A 84 35.16 -7.25 -11.00
N HIS A 85 34.73 -7.29 -12.26
CA HIS A 85 33.65 -8.09 -12.86
C HIS A 85 32.24 -7.93 -12.27
N PRO A 86 31.31 -7.25 -12.98
CA PRO A 86 29.88 -7.33 -12.66
C PRO A 86 29.37 -8.74 -12.94
N MET A 87 29.44 -9.62 -11.92
CA MET A 87 28.74 -10.91 -11.92
C MET A 87 27.26 -10.63 -12.20
N HIS A 88 26.80 -10.99 -13.39
CA HIS A 88 25.41 -10.81 -13.79
C HIS A 88 24.47 -11.53 -12.80
N PRO A 89 23.29 -10.97 -12.48
CA PRO A 89 22.32 -11.58 -11.54
C PRO A 89 22.00 -13.05 -11.86
N ILE A 90 22.04 -13.42 -13.14
CA ILE A 90 21.81 -14.78 -13.66
C ILE A 90 22.86 -15.77 -13.13
N ASN A 91 24.14 -15.38 -13.04
CA ASN A 91 25.21 -16.24 -12.54
C ASN A 91 25.15 -16.44 -11.02
N LEU A 92 24.59 -15.48 -10.28
CA LEU A 92 24.39 -15.62 -8.84
C LEU A 92 23.26 -16.60 -8.51
N PHE A 93 22.20 -16.62 -9.33
CA PHE A 93 21.06 -17.50 -9.11
C PHE A 93 21.41 -18.98 -9.32
N GLN A 94 22.31 -19.29 -10.26
CA GLN A 94 22.80 -20.65 -10.50
C GLN A 94 23.60 -21.22 -9.31
N GLN A 95 24.12 -20.36 -8.43
CA GLN A 95 24.89 -20.75 -7.25
C GLN A 95 24.02 -20.93 -6.00
N VAL A 96 22.75 -20.52 -6.07
CA VAL A 96 21.81 -20.62 -4.95
C VAL A 96 21.16 -21.99 -4.94
N ASP A 97 21.14 -22.63 -3.76
CA ASP A 97 20.41 -23.89 -3.58
C ASP A 97 18.89 -23.65 -3.75
N PRO A 98 18.22 -24.33 -4.70
CA PRO A 98 16.81 -24.10 -4.99
C PRO A 98 15.89 -24.35 -3.80
N TRP A 99 16.16 -25.37 -2.99
CA TRP A 99 15.34 -25.72 -1.82
C TRP A 99 15.48 -24.69 -0.69
N ARG A 100 16.69 -24.15 -0.47
CA ARG A 100 16.94 -23.04 0.44
C ARG A 100 16.27 -21.77 -0.06
N PHE A 101 16.29 -21.50 -1.36
CA PHE A 101 15.60 -20.36 -1.94
C PHE A 101 14.08 -20.46 -1.78
N GLN A 102 13.48 -21.63 -2.02
CA GLN A 102 12.06 -21.86 -1.80
C GLN A 102 11.65 -21.66 -0.33
N ARG A 103 12.46 -22.13 0.62
CA ARG A 103 12.27 -21.81 2.05
C ARG A 103 12.33 -20.31 2.31
N MET A 104 13.23 -19.61 1.61
CA MET A 104 13.33 -18.17 1.74
C MET A 104 12.16 -17.41 1.13
N LYS A 105 11.58 -17.87 0.02
CA LYS A 105 10.30 -17.35 -0.49
C LYS A 105 9.22 -17.42 0.59
N LYS A 106 9.08 -18.56 1.29
CA LYS A 106 8.10 -18.71 2.38
C LYS A 106 8.35 -17.71 3.52
N VAL A 107 9.59 -17.56 3.96
CA VAL A 107 9.94 -16.57 5.01
C VAL A 107 9.66 -15.15 4.54
N GLY A 108 10.00 -14.82 3.30
CA GLY A 108 9.68 -13.52 2.71
C GLY A 108 8.18 -13.27 2.68
N ALA A 109 7.37 -14.27 2.29
CA ALA A 109 5.93 -14.16 2.23
C ALA A 109 5.33 -13.92 3.62
N THR A 110 5.80 -14.65 4.64
CA THR A 110 5.41 -14.44 6.03
C THR A 110 5.82 -13.06 6.52
N GLN A 111 7.05 -12.62 6.24
CA GLN A 111 7.55 -11.30 6.63
C GLN A 111 6.72 -10.18 5.99
N THR A 112 6.40 -10.28 4.69
CA THR A 112 5.53 -9.33 4.00
C THR A 112 4.14 -9.29 4.63
N LYS A 113 3.52 -10.45 4.91
CA LYS A 113 2.21 -10.50 5.58
C LYS A 113 2.23 -9.80 6.94
N ILE A 114 3.22 -10.11 7.77
CA ILE A 114 3.38 -9.49 9.09
C ILE A 114 3.58 -7.98 8.95
N GLN A 115 4.40 -7.54 8.00
CA GLN A 115 4.65 -6.13 7.76
C GLN A 115 3.38 -5.38 7.33
N LEU A 116 2.57 -5.95 6.43
CA LEU A 116 1.31 -5.35 6.00
C LEU A 116 0.32 -5.23 7.17
N LEU A 117 0.16 -6.30 7.97
CA LEU A 117 -0.70 -6.27 9.16
C LEU A 117 -0.23 -5.25 10.20
N LEU A 118 1.09 -5.17 10.43
CA LEU A 118 1.67 -4.19 11.35
C LEU A 118 1.42 -2.76 10.86
N LEU A 119 1.51 -2.50 9.56
CA LEU A 119 1.23 -1.17 9.00
C LEU A 119 -0.23 -0.76 9.19
N GLU A 120 -1.17 -1.70 9.03
CA GLU A 120 -2.60 -1.45 9.28
C GLU A 120 -2.86 -1.14 10.75
N ASP A 121 -2.36 -2.00 11.66
CA ASP A 121 -2.54 -1.85 13.10
C ASP A 121 -1.93 -0.54 13.63
N LEU A 122 -0.70 -0.21 13.22
CA LEU A 122 -0.07 1.06 13.59
C LEU A 122 -0.87 2.26 13.08
N LEU A 123 -1.38 2.21 11.86
CA LEU A 123 -2.17 3.31 11.31
C LEU A 123 -3.49 3.49 12.07
N GLU A 124 -4.17 2.40 12.39
CA GLU A 124 -5.40 2.42 13.19
C GLU A 124 -5.13 2.97 14.61
N GLN A 125 -4.04 2.55 15.26
CA GLN A 125 -3.66 3.07 16.56
C GLN A 125 -3.33 4.56 16.53
N LEU A 126 -2.72 5.06 15.44
CA LEU A 126 -2.48 6.49 15.22
C LEU A 126 -3.78 7.27 15.04
N GLU A 127 -4.77 6.72 14.32
CA GLU A 127 -6.11 7.31 14.18
C GLU A 127 -6.83 7.41 15.52
N ARG A 128 -6.87 6.31 16.29
CA ARG A 128 -7.45 6.29 17.63
C ARG A 128 -6.74 7.26 18.58
N GLY A 129 -5.41 7.29 18.55
CA GLY A 129 -4.61 8.23 19.34
C GLY A 129 -4.88 9.68 19.00
N ARG A 130 -5.12 9.99 17.71
CA ARG A 130 -5.55 11.32 17.29
C ARG A 130 -6.90 11.70 17.90
N GLU A 131 -7.88 10.81 17.82
CA GLU A 131 -9.22 11.05 18.34
C GLU A 131 -9.21 11.26 19.86
N GLU A 132 -8.41 10.47 20.57
CA GLU A 132 -8.18 10.60 22.01
C GLU A 132 -7.62 11.98 22.39
N LEU A 133 -6.56 12.43 21.72
CA LEU A 133 -5.99 13.76 21.97
C LEU A 133 -6.97 14.90 21.65
N LEU A 134 -7.79 14.74 20.60
CA LEU A 134 -8.87 15.69 20.30
C LEU A 134 -9.97 15.66 21.37
N CYS A 135 -10.24 14.51 21.97
CA CYS A 135 -11.20 14.37 23.05
C CYS A 135 -10.74 15.17 24.28
N TYR A 136 -9.46 15.07 24.67
CA TYR A 136 -8.92 15.88 25.77
C TYR A 136 -9.09 17.37 25.53
N LEU A 137 -8.83 17.84 24.30
CA LEU A 137 -8.97 19.26 23.93
C LEU A 137 -10.42 19.78 23.97
N LYS A 138 -11.40 18.89 23.82
CA LYS A 138 -12.84 19.22 23.77
C LYS A 138 -13.52 19.08 25.12
N THR A 139 -13.13 18.08 25.90
CA THR A 139 -13.88 17.65 27.09
C THR A 139 -13.26 18.16 28.39
N TYR A 140 -11.94 18.38 28.43
CA TYR A 140 -11.28 18.80 29.66
C TYR A 140 -11.43 20.31 29.84
N ASP A 141 -11.81 20.71 31.05
CA ASP A 141 -11.66 22.09 31.49
C ASP A 141 -10.18 22.42 31.76
N VAL A 142 -9.88 23.68 32.03
CA VAL A 142 -8.49 24.16 32.18
C VAL A 142 -7.77 23.44 33.33
N VAL A 143 -8.46 23.22 34.44
CA VAL A 143 -7.88 22.60 35.64
C VAL A 143 -7.57 21.13 35.38
N THR A 144 -8.50 20.38 34.78
CA THR A 144 -8.32 18.96 34.43
C THR A 144 -7.24 18.79 33.35
N PHE A 145 -7.22 19.67 32.35
CA PHE A 145 -6.20 19.63 31.30
C PHE A 145 -4.79 19.83 31.86
N LEU A 146 -4.62 20.79 32.77
CA LEU A 146 -3.33 21.07 33.38
C LEU A 146 -2.88 19.97 34.35
N SER A 147 -3.81 19.38 35.12
CA SER A 147 -3.50 18.30 36.07
C SER A 147 -3.16 16.99 35.36
N GLN A 148 -3.77 16.70 34.21
CA GLN A 148 -3.50 15.51 33.39
C GLN A 148 -2.40 15.73 32.34
N TRP A 149 -1.77 16.90 32.32
CA TRP A 149 -0.84 17.26 31.24
C TRP A 149 0.32 16.27 31.06
N ASP A 150 0.88 15.75 32.14
CA ASP A 150 2.02 14.81 32.02
C ASP A 150 1.59 13.50 31.33
N GLN A 151 0.36 13.04 31.56
CA GLN A 151 -0.22 11.89 30.85
C GLN A 151 -0.46 12.22 29.37
N ILE A 152 -1.03 13.39 29.09
CA ILE A 152 -1.24 13.86 27.71
C ILE A 152 0.09 13.96 26.96
N LYS A 153 1.13 14.52 27.61
CA LYS A 153 2.47 14.65 27.06
C LYS A 153 3.12 13.30 26.81
N GLN A 154 2.98 12.35 27.74
CA GLN A 154 3.46 10.98 27.56
C GLN A 154 2.77 10.33 26.35
N ARG A 155 1.45 10.49 26.23
CA ARG A 155 0.68 9.98 25.10
C ARG A 155 1.15 10.57 23.76
N VAL A 156 1.43 11.87 23.69
CA VAL A 156 2.03 12.51 22.51
C VAL A 156 3.41 11.92 22.18
N SER A 157 4.24 11.65 23.19
CA SER A 157 5.53 11.01 22.99
C SER A 157 5.40 9.58 22.45
N ASP A 158 4.43 8.81 22.94
CA ASP A 158 4.20 7.44 22.49
C ASP A 158 3.69 7.41 21.05
N LEU A 159 2.77 8.33 20.70
CA LEU A 159 2.30 8.49 19.33
C LEU A 159 3.42 8.93 18.39
N SER A 160 4.35 9.79 18.83
CA SER A 160 5.53 10.17 18.04
C SER A 160 6.39 8.94 17.70
N LYS A 161 6.69 8.10 18.69
CA LYS A 161 7.46 6.86 18.47
C LYS A 161 6.72 5.88 17.56
N MET A 162 5.39 5.84 17.66
CA MET A 162 4.54 5.03 16.79
C MET A 162 4.57 5.52 15.34
N ILE A 163 4.55 6.85 15.11
CA ILE A 163 4.77 7.44 13.78
C ILE A 163 6.12 6.99 13.22
N ASP A 164 7.20 7.07 14.01
CA ASP A 164 8.54 6.65 13.56
C ASP A 164 8.57 5.15 13.21
N SER A 165 7.94 4.32 14.03
CA SER A 165 7.82 2.87 13.81
C SER A 165 7.03 2.56 12.54
N PHE A 166 5.92 3.27 12.32
CA PHE A 166 5.09 3.17 11.12
C PHE A 166 5.88 3.57 9.87
N LEU A 167 6.55 4.73 9.90
CA LEU A 167 7.36 5.21 8.78
C LEU A 167 8.53 4.26 8.48
N GLY A 168 9.18 3.70 9.51
CA GLY A 168 10.22 2.70 9.37
C GLY A 168 9.73 1.38 8.75
N ALA A 169 8.47 1.01 9.04
CA ALA A 169 7.84 -0.19 8.49
C ALA A 169 7.30 -0.02 7.06
N LEU A 170 7.23 1.20 6.50
CA LEU A 170 6.70 1.44 5.14
C LEU A 170 7.58 0.90 4.02
N VAL A 171 8.87 0.66 4.28
CA VAL A 171 9.81 0.13 3.30
C VAL A 171 10.08 -1.33 3.63
N PRO A 172 9.79 -2.28 2.71
CA PRO A 172 10.16 -3.67 2.90
C PRO A 172 11.64 -3.81 3.22
N GLY A 173 11.91 -4.37 4.40
CA GLY A 173 13.25 -4.43 4.95
C GLY A 173 14.14 -5.52 4.34
N LYS A 174 15.32 -5.67 4.93
CA LYS A 174 16.22 -6.81 4.65
C LYS A 174 15.55 -8.12 5.07
N LEU A 175 15.76 -9.17 4.30
CA LEU A 175 15.39 -10.52 4.72
C LEU A 175 16.45 -11.07 5.66
N HIS A 176 16.02 -11.54 6.84
CA HIS A 176 16.91 -12.14 7.82
C HIS A 176 17.33 -13.54 7.35
N LEU A 177 18.57 -13.66 6.89
CA LEU A 177 19.18 -14.91 6.45
C LEU A 177 19.67 -15.71 7.67
N LYS A 178 18.92 -16.72 8.11
CA LYS A 178 19.40 -17.68 9.12
C LYS A 178 20.35 -18.74 8.55
N HIS A 179 20.26 -19.05 7.26
CA HIS A 179 21.06 -20.08 6.61
C HIS A 179 21.77 -19.53 5.36
N ARG A 180 22.97 -20.02 5.05
CA ARG A 180 23.65 -19.71 3.79
C ARG A 180 22.84 -20.27 2.63
N LEU A 181 22.43 -19.42 1.69
CA LEU A 181 21.72 -19.85 0.48
C LEU A 181 22.61 -20.60 -0.51
N VAL A 182 23.91 -20.29 -0.50
CA VAL A 182 24.91 -21.00 -1.30
C VAL A 182 25.38 -22.20 -0.48
N PRO A 183 25.30 -23.44 -1.01
CA PRO A 183 25.89 -24.61 -0.36
C PRO A 183 27.41 -24.43 -0.27
N ASP A 184 28.04 -24.91 0.82
CA ASP A 184 29.51 -24.87 0.96
C ASP A 184 30.13 -25.86 -0.06
N ALA A 185 30.23 -25.44 -1.31
CA ALA A 185 31.06 -26.10 -2.29
C ALA A 185 32.53 -25.76 -1.99
N ARG A 186 33.45 -26.70 -2.26
CA ARG A 186 34.91 -26.58 -2.10
C ARG A 186 35.54 -25.52 -3.03
N ALA A 187 34.88 -24.39 -3.24
CA ALA A 187 35.31 -23.28 -4.06
C ALA A 187 35.86 -22.17 -3.14
N PRO A 188 37.05 -21.61 -3.42
CA PRO A 188 37.74 -20.70 -2.50
C PRO A 188 37.09 -19.32 -2.34
N LYS A 189 35.99 -18.99 -3.05
CA LYS A 189 35.30 -17.69 -2.95
C LYS A 189 33.79 -17.85 -3.12
N ILE A 190 33.08 -18.20 -2.05
CA ILE A 190 31.61 -18.10 -2.02
C ILE A 190 31.24 -16.61 -2.00
N PRO A 191 30.51 -16.09 -3.01
CA PRO A 191 30.11 -14.69 -3.01
C PRO A 191 29.18 -14.43 -1.83
N ARG A 192 29.53 -13.46 -1.00
CA ARG A 192 28.65 -13.01 0.08
C ARG A 192 27.44 -12.34 -0.57
N ILE A 193 26.26 -12.96 -0.48
CA ILE A 193 25.01 -12.42 -1.01
C ILE A 193 24.09 -11.88 0.11
N ARG A 194 23.31 -10.85 -0.21
CA ARG A 194 22.23 -10.29 0.61
C ARG A 194 20.92 -10.47 -0.14
N LEU A 195 19.87 -10.78 0.60
CA LEU A 195 18.51 -10.77 0.08
C LEU A 195 17.75 -9.53 0.55
N VAL A 196 17.00 -8.94 -0.36
CA VAL A 196 16.15 -7.78 -0.09
C VAL A 196 14.75 -8.08 -0.64
N LEU A 197 13.72 -7.62 0.07
CA LEU A 197 12.38 -7.57 -0.49
C LEU A 197 12.24 -6.30 -1.33
N SER A 198 11.85 -6.44 -2.59
CA SER A 198 11.43 -5.32 -3.41
C SER A 198 9.93 -5.37 -3.65
N THR A 199 9.34 -4.21 -3.90
CA THR A 199 7.91 -4.05 -4.13
C THR A 199 7.67 -3.46 -5.51
N LYS A 200 6.76 -4.07 -6.27
CA LYS A 200 6.25 -3.56 -7.53
C LYS A 200 4.80 -3.13 -7.34
N MET A 201 4.48 -1.91 -7.76
CA MET A 201 3.15 -1.32 -7.62
C MET A 201 2.07 -2.15 -8.33
N PRO A 202 0.80 -2.13 -7.90
CA PRO A 202 -0.25 -2.91 -8.54
C PRO A 202 -0.34 -2.66 -10.06
N VAL A 203 -0.71 -3.72 -10.78
CA VAL A 203 -1.14 -3.62 -12.18
C VAL A 203 -2.64 -3.35 -12.17
N VAL A 204 -3.07 -2.34 -12.92
CA VAL A 204 -4.46 -1.90 -12.96
C VAL A 204 -4.87 -1.67 -14.41
N PHE A 205 -6.08 -2.10 -14.77
CA PHE A 205 -6.68 -1.80 -16.06
C PHE A 205 -6.87 -0.30 -16.22
N ASP A 206 -6.52 0.19 -17.40
CA ASP A 206 -6.97 1.49 -17.86
C ASP A 206 -8.45 1.37 -18.23
N ARG A 207 -9.32 1.83 -17.33
CA ARG A 207 -10.77 1.76 -17.52
C ARG A 207 -11.28 2.63 -18.67
N LYS A 208 -10.48 3.59 -19.16
CA LYS A 208 -10.85 4.46 -20.28
C LYS A 208 -10.42 3.87 -21.61
N GLU A 209 -9.25 3.23 -21.64
CA GLU A 209 -8.70 2.64 -22.86
C GLU A 209 -9.07 1.16 -23.04
N SER A 210 -9.56 0.49 -21.99
CA SER A 210 -10.09 -0.87 -22.09
C SER A 210 -11.54 -0.84 -22.55
N VAL A 211 -11.80 -1.36 -23.76
CA VAL A 211 -13.11 -1.28 -24.44
C VAL A 211 -13.47 -2.62 -25.08
N ALA A 212 -14.75 -2.95 -25.06
CA ALA A 212 -15.29 -4.06 -25.84
C ALA A 212 -15.99 -3.54 -27.09
N HIS A 213 -15.86 -4.30 -28.17
CA HIS A 213 -16.54 -4.11 -29.44
C HIS A 213 -17.50 -5.29 -29.67
N GLU A 214 -17.95 -5.48 -30.91
CA GLU A 214 -18.92 -6.52 -31.27
C GLU A 214 -18.49 -7.94 -30.85
N ASP A 215 -17.29 -8.38 -31.24
CA ASP A 215 -16.78 -9.75 -30.99
C ASP A 215 -15.37 -9.77 -30.38
N ARG A 216 -14.90 -8.63 -29.87
CA ARG A 216 -13.54 -8.48 -29.35
C ARG A 216 -13.48 -7.51 -28.19
N ALA A 217 -12.45 -7.64 -27.37
CA ALA A 217 -12.13 -6.69 -26.31
C ALA A 217 -10.67 -6.26 -26.41
N THR A 218 -10.47 -4.95 -26.43
CA THR A 218 -9.15 -4.31 -26.35
C THR A 218 -8.92 -3.93 -24.89
N LEU A 219 -7.86 -4.47 -24.30
CA LEU A 219 -7.54 -4.30 -22.89
C LEU A 219 -6.18 -3.63 -22.76
N LYS A 220 -6.11 -2.60 -21.92
CA LYS A 220 -4.86 -1.90 -21.59
C LYS A 220 -4.72 -1.81 -20.08
N TRP A 221 -3.51 -1.96 -19.59
CA TRP A 221 -3.20 -1.80 -18.17
C TRP A 221 -1.89 -1.04 -17.99
N PHE A 222 -1.69 -0.56 -16.77
CA PHE A 222 -0.46 0.12 -16.37
C PHE A 222 -0.05 -0.31 -14.97
N SER A 223 1.23 -0.24 -14.69
CA SER A 223 1.76 -0.26 -13.33
C SER A 223 1.90 1.18 -12.86
N THR A 224 1.54 1.46 -11.60
CA THR A 224 1.62 2.83 -11.04
C THR A 224 3.05 3.35 -10.94
N SER A 225 4.06 2.49 -11.10
CA SER A 225 5.48 2.85 -11.18
C SER A 225 6.00 2.64 -12.61
N GLN A 226 6.43 3.73 -13.27
CA GLN A 226 6.96 3.80 -14.65
C GLN A 226 8.31 3.06 -14.87
N GLN A 227 8.56 1.92 -14.23
CA GLN A 227 9.79 1.20 -14.50
C GLN A 227 9.61 0.32 -15.74
N ALA A 228 10.32 0.71 -16.81
CA ALA A 228 10.42 0.04 -18.10
C ALA A 228 11.21 -1.28 -18.01
N GLN A 229 10.81 -2.18 -17.11
CA GLN A 229 11.25 -3.57 -17.16
C GLN A 229 10.25 -4.37 -17.99
N GLN A 230 10.77 -5.31 -18.77
CA GLN A 230 9.96 -6.26 -19.52
C GLN A 230 9.29 -7.21 -18.51
N GLU A 231 8.04 -6.91 -18.16
CA GLU A 231 7.24 -7.73 -17.23
C GLU A 231 6.36 -8.71 -18.02
N GLN A 232 6.11 -9.87 -17.42
CA GLN A 232 5.12 -10.83 -17.90
C GLN A 232 3.85 -10.69 -17.06
N TYR A 233 2.71 -10.69 -17.72
CA TYR A 233 1.38 -10.60 -17.13
C TYR A 233 0.59 -11.86 -17.47
N GLU A 234 -0.30 -12.24 -16.57
CA GLU A 234 -1.33 -13.23 -16.82
C GLU A 234 -2.66 -12.51 -16.94
N LEU A 235 -3.29 -12.68 -18.10
CA LEU A 235 -4.62 -12.18 -18.40
C LEU A 235 -5.58 -13.35 -18.47
N SER A 236 -6.60 -13.33 -17.63
CA SER A 236 -7.67 -14.32 -17.65
C SER A 236 -8.99 -13.66 -17.99
N PHE A 237 -9.82 -14.34 -18.76
CA PHE A 237 -11.18 -13.87 -19.05
C PHE A 237 -12.20 -14.99 -18.83
N ARG A 238 -13.39 -14.60 -18.42
CA ARG A 238 -14.53 -15.51 -18.25
C ARG A 238 -15.84 -14.82 -18.58
N LEU A 239 -16.73 -15.56 -19.24
CA LEU A 239 -18.11 -15.16 -19.45
C LEU A 239 -18.88 -15.17 -18.11
N LEU A 240 -19.65 -14.13 -17.82
CA LEU A 240 -20.41 -14.02 -16.56
C LEU A 240 -21.78 -14.72 -16.63
N GLU A 241 -22.51 -14.51 -17.72
CA GLU A 241 -23.84 -15.08 -17.92
C GLU A 241 -23.73 -16.39 -18.71
N HIS A 242 -24.11 -17.50 -18.09
CA HIS A 242 -24.01 -18.81 -18.71
C HIS A 242 -25.39 -19.26 -19.22
N GLY A 243 -25.61 -19.23 -20.53
CA GLY A 243 -26.57 -20.15 -21.15
C GLY A 243 -26.10 -21.61 -21.01
N MET A 244 -27.02 -22.59 -21.06
CA MET A 244 -26.68 -24.02 -20.97
C MET A 244 -25.63 -24.47 -22.03
N GLN A 245 -25.49 -23.72 -23.11
CA GLN A 245 -24.61 -24.00 -24.25
C GLN A 245 -23.30 -23.19 -24.25
N GLU A 246 -23.10 -22.25 -23.30
CA GLU A 246 -22.01 -21.25 -23.32
C GLU A 246 -20.90 -21.55 -22.30
N ARG A 247 -20.94 -22.74 -21.67
CA ARG A 247 -19.91 -23.22 -20.74
C ARG A 247 -18.63 -23.57 -21.49
N GLY A 248 -17.80 -22.57 -21.75
CA GLY A 248 -16.52 -22.75 -22.45
C GLY A 248 -15.80 -21.46 -22.82
N HIS A 249 -16.46 -20.30 -22.72
CA HIS A 249 -15.83 -19.02 -23.02
C HIS A 249 -15.03 -18.48 -21.83
N CYS A 250 -13.89 -19.13 -21.58
CA CYS A 250 -12.85 -18.66 -20.69
C CYS A 250 -11.46 -18.95 -21.27
N GLY A 251 -10.45 -18.22 -20.82
CA GLY A 251 -9.08 -18.44 -21.26
C GLY A 251 -8.07 -17.72 -20.39
N ASN A 252 -6.83 -18.20 -20.43
CA ASN A 252 -5.68 -17.64 -19.75
C ASN A 252 -4.58 -17.38 -20.78
N LEU A 253 -4.00 -16.19 -20.75
CA LEU A 253 -2.98 -15.73 -21.68
C LEU A 253 -1.79 -15.19 -20.90
N THR A 254 -0.57 -15.50 -21.37
CA THR A 254 0.67 -14.91 -20.84
C THR A 254 1.17 -13.85 -21.82
N ILE A 255 1.32 -12.62 -21.35
CA ILE A 255 1.51 -11.43 -22.20
C ILE A 255 2.70 -10.62 -21.68
N THR A 256 3.59 -10.20 -22.57
CA THR A 256 4.77 -9.36 -22.24
C THR A 256 4.56 -7.88 -22.55
N SER A 257 3.39 -7.53 -23.09
CA SER A 257 2.95 -6.16 -23.38
C SER A 257 2.00 -5.65 -22.28
N ASN A 258 1.77 -4.34 -22.24
CA ASN A 258 0.79 -3.70 -21.38
C ASN A 258 -0.60 -3.56 -22.04
N MET A 259 -0.80 -4.22 -23.18
CA MET A 259 -2.02 -4.21 -23.99
C MET A 259 -2.25 -5.59 -24.61
N CYS A 260 -3.51 -5.98 -24.75
CA CYS A 260 -3.92 -7.20 -25.43
C CYS A 260 -5.31 -7.04 -26.06
N GLU A 261 -5.49 -7.62 -27.25
CA GLU A 261 -6.80 -7.78 -27.88
C GLU A 261 -7.23 -9.25 -27.78
N ILE A 262 -8.42 -9.49 -27.24
CA ILE A 262 -9.06 -10.81 -27.23
C ILE A 262 -10.14 -10.82 -28.30
N GLN A 263 -10.05 -11.74 -29.24
CA GLN A 263 -10.99 -11.90 -30.36
C GLN A 263 -11.94 -13.08 -30.13
N ASN A 264 -12.96 -13.21 -30.97
CA ASN A 264 -13.96 -14.30 -30.95
C ASN A 264 -14.76 -14.39 -29.65
N LEU A 265 -15.07 -13.24 -29.03
CA LEU A 265 -16.02 -13.14 -27.93
C LEU A 265 -17.45 -13.23 -28.45
N LEU A 266 -18.36 -13.77 -27.64
CA LEU A 266 -19.78 -13.79 -27.97
C LEU A 266 -20.33 -12.36 -27.94
N ARG A 267 -21.19 -12.03 -28.90
CA ARG A 267 -21.84 -10.72 -29.03
C ARG A 267 -22.91 -10.52 -27.96
N GLY A 268 -23.12 -9.27 -27.51
CA GLY A 268 -24.12 -8.92 -26.51
C GLY A 268 -23.90 -9.51 -25.12
N ARG A 269 -22.71 -10.06 -24.83
CA ARG A 269 -22.40 -10.80 -23.60
C ARG A 269 -21.44 -10.04 -22.69
N ALA A 270 -21.57 -10.26 -21.38
CA ALA A 270 -20.70 -9.67 -20.38
C ALA A 270 -19.56 -10.61 -20.00
N TYR A 271 -18.33 -10.11 -20.11
CA TYR A 271 -17.11 -10.82 -19.74
C TYR A 271 -16.41 -10.10 -18.59
N GLU A 272 -15.91 -10.88 -17.64
CA GLU A 272 -14.95 -10.40 -16.65
C GLU A 272 -13.54 -10.74 -17.11
N PHE A 273 -12.68 -9.73 -17.15
CA PHE A 273 -11.27 -9.83 -17.43
C PHE A 273 -10.49 -9.55 -16.15
N THR A 274 -9.44 -10.32 -15.90
CA THR A 274 -8.57 -10.17 -14.73
C THR A 274 -7.11 -10.13 -15.18
N VAL A 275 -6.33 -9.21 -14.62
CA VAL A 275 -4.90 -9.07 -14.90
C VAL A 275 -4.09 -9.14 -13.61
N ARG A 276 -3.00 -9.89 -13.66
CA ARG A 276 -2.00 -9.99 -12.59
C ARG A 276 -0.60 -10.14 -13.18
N ARG A 277 0.44 -10.01 -12.35
CA ARG A 277 1.79 -10.38 -12.82
C ARG A 277 1.89 -11.88 -12.94
N ALA A 278 2.66 -12.34 -13.92
CA ALA A 278 2.96 -13.76 -14.03
C ALA A 278 3.80 -14.22 -12.84
N GLU A 279 3.58 -15.45 -12.39
CA GLU A 279 4.43 -16.06 -11.36
C GLU A 279 5.86 -16.17 -11.92
N THR A 280 6.80 -15.51 -11.24
CA THR A 280 8.23 -15.64 -11.53
C THR A 280 8.93 -16.33 -10.37
N TYR A 281 10.11 -16.90 -10.62
CA TYR A 281 10.87 -17.59 -9.58
C TYR A 281 11.11 -16.70 -8.34
N ALA A 282 11.23 -15.38 -8.52
CA ALA A 282 11.51 -14.40 -7.47
C ALA A 282 10.26 -13.86 -6.76
N LEU A 283 9.05 -14.13 -7.26
CA LEU A 283 7.81 -13.61 -6.69
C LEU A 283 7.52 -14.25 -5.33
N VAL A 284 7.36 -13.43 -4.29
CA VAL A 284 7.24 -13.86 -2.90
C VAL A 284 5.80 -13.79 -2.41
N TYR A 285 5.14 -12.69 -2.75
CA TYR A 285 3.81 -12.38 -2.27
C TYR A 285 3.09 -11.60 -3.36
N GLU A 286 1.97 -12.16 -3.80
CA GLU A 286 0.98 -11.49 -4.65
C GLU A 286 -0.39 -12.05 -4.27
N GLN A 287 -1.26 -11.16 -3.80
CA GLN A 287 -2.66 -11.50 -3.50
C GLN A 287 -3.62 -10.78 -4.45
N TRP A 288 -3.12 -9.80 -5.21
CA TRP A 288 -3.94 -8.89 -5.98
C TRP A 288 -3.97 -9.25 -7.46
N HIS A 289 -5.16 -9.12 -8.03
CA HIS A 289 -5.44 -9.00 -9.45
C HIS A 289 -6.41 -7.83 -9.61
N ASP A 290 -6.29 -7.06 -10.69
CA ASP A 290 -7.36 -6.12 -11.05
C ASP A 290 -8.37 -6.81 -11.97
N SER A 291 -9.63 -6.43 -11.86
CA SER A 291 -10.70 -6.96 -12.69
C SER A 291 -11.54 -5.86 -13.33
N ILE A 292 -11.95 -6.09 -14.57
CA ILE A 292 -12.85 -5.22 -15.31
C ILE A 292 -13.92 -6.07 -16.00
N THR A 293 -15.16 -5.60 -15.96
CA THR A 293 -16.26 -6.20 -16.71
C THR A 293 -16.56 -5.37 -17.93
N LEU A 294 -16.52 -5.97 -19.11
CA LEU A 294 -16.90 -5.34 -20.36
C LEU A 294 -18.01 -6.15 -21.02
N LYS A 295 -18.97 -5.45 -21.64
CA LYS A 295 -20.06 -6.05 -22.40
C LYS A 295 -19.81 -5.82 -23.89
N THR A 296 -19.82 -6.90 -24.66
CA THR A 296 -19.74 -6.83 -26.12
C THR A 296 -21.03 -6.26 -26.70
N GLU A 297 -20.92 -5.59 -27.84
CA GLU A 297 -22.07 -4.99 -28.51
C GLU A 297 -22.98 -6.08 -29.10
N THR A 298 -24.29 -5.82 -29.11
CA THR A 298 -25.25 -6.61 -29.87
C THR A 298 -25.19 -6.18 -31.34
N SER A 299 -25.40 -7.10 -32.28
CA SER A 299 -25.51 -6.75 -33.70
C SER A 299 -26.54 -5.62 -33.90
N PRO A 300 -26.29 -4.63 -34.78
CA PRO A 300 -27.23 -3.55 -35.08
C PRO A 300 -28.60 -4.04 -35.63
N ASP A 301 -28.74 -5.32 -35.97
CA ASP A 301 -29.95 -5.87 -36.59
C ASP A 301 -31.10 -6.20 -35.60
N GLN A 302 -30.95 -5.98 -34.29
CA GLN A 302 -32.01 -6.27 -33.30
C GLN A 302 -32.85 -5.07 -32.86
N ASP A 303 -32.50 -3.83 -33.25
CA ASP A 303 -33.27 -2.63 -32.89
C ASP A 303 -34.32 -2.22 -33.93
N MET A 304 -34.45 -2.94 -35.05
CA MET A 304 -35.44 -2.67 -36.11
C MET A 304 -36.56 -3.71 -36.12
N GLY A 305 -37.25 -3.86 -34.98
CA GLY A 305 -38.28 -4.89 -34.84
C GLY A 305 -39.32 -4.65 -33.74
N SER A 306 -39.76 -3.41 -33.53
CA SER A 306 -40.96 -3.09 -32.74
C SER A 306 -41.46 -1.66 -33.04
N SER A 307 -42.14 -1.49 -34.18
CA SER A 307 -43.11 -0.40 -34.40
C SER A 307 -44.12 -0.86 -35.44
#